data_AF-A0A1G5IIK9-F1
#
_entry.id   AF-A0A1G5IIK9-F1
#
_cell.length_a   1.000
_cell.length_b   1.000
_cell.length_c   1.000
_cell.angle_alpha   90.00
_cell.angle_beta   90.00
_cell.angle_gamma   90.00
#
_symmetry.space_group_name_H-M   'P 1'
#
loop_
_entity.id
_entity.type
_entity.pdbx_description
1 polymer ?
#
loop_
_entity_poly.entity_id
_entity_poly.type
_entity_poly.pdbx_seq_one_letter_code
_entity_poly.pdbx_strand_id
1 'polypeptide(L)'
;MEYKIYWNNICLLSAMEETFIKQQSNKYNYFPFTFEYYGLGKPYSMTEKIKADVREGGIKGDIIVSTDLDVFQDRAMAKDFKSDFQQTNSLFRIRETIMNTTIPDPNRFFHPFIVIPLVMVINTNLVKESEMPASLKDLLHPSFKHRYAFGGVNNSAGRSLIKSLWYLYGSDAAKKFLSGSLITSMPAQAFQRVITGQVPVAIVPTIFALRRGIQGLKACWPLEGAVAIPSYVAVKNRVNNKDLQLFLDTILGMNLQQQLRNSGDIIPVHPDIAISPFTLENDCKLLYPEWSFFDTFDHEEFYHLCKDYQPVMP
;
A
#
# COMPACT_ATOMS: atom_id res chain seq x y z
N MET A 1 -10.31 14.84 26.49
CA MET A 1 -9.29 13.77 26.38
C MET A 1 -8.59 13.96 25.05
N GLU A 2 -7.28 13.81 25.00
CA GLU A 2 -6.50 13.91 23.76
C GLU A 2 -6.11 12.51 23.26
N TYR A 3 -6.10 12.34 21.94
CA TYR A 3 -5.77 11.09 21.25
C TYR A 3 -4.58 11.29 20.33
N LYS A 4 -3.64 10.36 20.41
CA LYS A 4 -2.42 10.33 19.60
C LYS A 4 -2.64 9.51 18.33
N ILE A 5 -2.44 10.11 17.17
CA ILE A 5 -2.62 9.49 15.87
C ILE A 5 -1.26 9.16 15.28
N TYR A 6 -1.03 7.91 14.93
CA TYR A 6 0.15 7.49 14.18
C TYR A 6 -0.20 7.42 12.71
N TRP A 7 0.48 8.24 11.90
CA TRP A 7 0.16 8.42 10.50
C TRP A 7 1.32 8.04 9.58
N ASN A 8 1.10 7.08 8.71
CA ASN A 8 2.01 6.69 7.63
C ASN A 8 1.23 6.19 6.42
N ASN A 9 0.63 7.12 5.66
CA ASN A 9 -0.23 6.73 4.55
C ASN A 9 0.51 6.67 3.20
N ILE A 10 0.56 7.74 2.41
CA ILE A 10 1.18 7.71 1.07
C ILE A 10 2.42 8.60 1.05
N CYS A 11 3.61 8.02 1.01
CA CYS A 11 4.86 8.79 1.06
C CYS A 11 4.97 9.87 -0.04
N LEU A 12 4.41 9.61 -1.22
CA LEU A 12 4.40 10.55 -2.35
C LEU A 12 3.41 11.72 -2.19
N LEU A 13 2.40 11.55 -1.35
CA LEU A 13 1.37 12.55 -1.08
C LEU A 13 1.42 13.05 0.38
N SER A 14 2.45 12.69 1.14
CA SER A 14 2.57 12.99 2.57
C SER A 14 2.42 14.49 2.87
N ALA A 15 3.08 15.35 2.08
CA ALA A 15 2.95 16.80 2.23
C ALA A 15 1.52 17.31 1.98
N MET A 16 0.80 16.71 1.03
CA MET A 16 -0.60 17.04 0.75
C MET A 16 -1.49 16.60 1.92
N GLU A 17 -1.28 15.40 2.44
CA GLU A 17 -2.01 14.85 3.58
C GLU A 17 -1.77 15.65 4.87
N GLU A 18 -0.51 15.97 5.18
CA GLU A 18 -0.14 16.80 6.34
C GLU A 18 -0.78 18.20 6.24
N THR A 19 -0.79 18.78 5.04
CA THR A 19 -1.46 20.06 4.79
C THR A 19 -2.97 19.94 4.99
N PHE A 20 -3.59 18.89 4.47
CA PHE A 20 -5.01 18.63 4.64
C PHE A 20 -5.37 18.47 6.13
N ILE A 21 -4.63 17.64 6.88
CA ILE A 21 -4.84 17.40 8.31
C ILE A 21 -4.74 18.71 9.09
N LYS A 22 -3.71 19.53 8.82
CA LYS A 22 -3.54 20.83 9.46
C LYS A 22 -4.68 21.82 9.15
N GLN A 23 -5.20 21.78 7.92
CA GLN A 23 -6.36 22.61 7.56
C GLN A 23 -7.61 22.16 8.31
N GLN A 24 -7.84 20.85 8.45
CA GLN A 24 -8.96 20.33 9.23
C GLN A 24 -8.82 20.68 10.71
N SER A 25 -7.63 20.50 11.30
CA SER A 25 -7.42 20.82 12.72
C SER A 25 -7.72 22.28 13.06
N ASN A 26 -7.44 23.21 12.13
CA ASN A 26 -7.70 24.64 12.31
C ASN A 26 -9.17 25.04 12.09
N LYS A 27 -9.97 24.18 11.45
CA LYS A 27 -11.36 24.47 11.10
C LYS A 27 -12.32 24.23 12.28
N TYR A 28 -11.96 23.37 13.22
CA TYR A 28 -12.84 22.94 14.32
C TYR A 28 -12.33 23.46 15.66
N ASN A 29 -13.22 24.08 16.45
CA ASN A 29 -12.90 24.53 17.82
C ASN A 29 -12.58 23.36 18.77
N TYR A 30 -13.12 22.18 18.46
CA TYR A 30 -12.88 20.94 19.20
C TYR A 30 -12.22 19.92 18.27
N PHE A 31 -10.94 19.64 18.50
CA PHE A 31 -10.14 18.71 17.70
C PHE A 31 -9.16 17.97 18.63
N PRO A 32 -9.57 16.86 19.27
CA PRO A 32 -8.81 16.20 20.32
C PRO A 32 -7.69 15.28 19.79
N PHE A 33 -7.08 15.60 18.64
CA PHE A 33 -6.14 14.72 17.96
C PHE A 33 -4.77 15.39 17.79
N THR A 34 -3.72 14.67 18.19
CA THR A 34 -2.32 15.02 17.89
C THR A 34 -1.74 14.00 16.93
N PHE A 35 -0.95 14.45 15.96
CA PHE A 35 -0.43 13.59 14.88
C PHE A 35 1.08 13.41 14.99
N GLU A 36 1.53 12.17 14.93
CA GLU A 36 2.93 11.78 14.74
C GLU A 36 3.05 11.07 13.38
N TYR A 37 3.98 11.55 12.55
CA TYR A 37 4.14 11.09 11.16
C TYR A 37 5.36 10.19 11.01
N TYR A 38 5.18 9.07 10.31
CA TYR A 38 6.17 8.01 10.15
C TYR A 38 6.36 7.63 8.68
N GLY A 39 7.44 6.90 8.39
CA GLY A 39 7.73 6.39 7.05
C GLY A 39 8.84 7.17 6.33
N LEU A 40 8.84 7.11 5.01
CA LEU A 40 9.93 7.67 4.20
C LEU A 40 10.10 9.18 4.41
N GLY A 41 11.32 9.62 4.67
CA GLY A 41 11.64 11.02 4.96
C GLY A 41 11.33 11.45 6.40
N LYS A 42 10.90 10.52 7.26
CA LYS A 42 10.74 10.71 8.71
C LYS A 42 11.84 9.95 9.47
N PRO A 43 12.11 10.27 10.76
CA PRO A 43 13.18 9.63 11.53
C PRO A 43 12.99 8.13 11.75
N TYR A 44 11.74 7.66 11.78
CA TYR A 44 11.39 6.27 12.04
C TYR A 44 10.31 5.78 11.07
N SER A 45 10.37 4.50 10.71
CA SER A 45 9.25 3.79 10.11
C SER A 45 8.13 3.53 11.14
N MET A 46 6.93 3.26 10.66
CA MET A 46 5.81 2.86 11.54
C MET A 46 6.14 1.55 12.26
N THR A 47 6.71 0.59 11.54
CA THR A 47 7.12 -0.70 12.11
C THR A 47 8.10 -0.55 13.26
N GLU A 48 9.16 0.26 13.11
CA GLU A 48 10.13 0.51 14.19
C GLU A 48 9.48 1.17 15.40
N LYS A 49 8.57 2.12 15.17
CA LYS A 49 7.86 2.80 16.25
C LYS A 49 6.97 1.85 17.04
N ILE A 50 6.14 1.06 16.37
CA ILE A 50 5.26 0.08 17.01
C ILE A 50 6.08 -0.93 17.82
N LYS A 51 7.18 -1.44 17.24
CA LYS A 51 8.11 -2.34 17.97
C LYS A 51 8.71 -1.68 19.21
N ALA A 52 9.04 -0.39 19.17
CA ALA A 52 9.53 0.34 20.33
C ALA A 52 8.46 0.47 21.43
N ASP A 53 7.24 0.87 21.05
CA ASP A 53 6.12 1.01 21.99
C ASP A 53 5.77 -0.30 22.70
N VAL A 54 5.75 -1.41 21.96
CA VAL A 54 5.47 -2.73 22.51
C VAL A 54 6.52 -3.13 23.56
N ARG A 55 7.81 -2.83 23.31
CA ARG A 55 8.88 -3.02 24.32
C ARG A 55 8.67 -2.17 25.57
N GLU A 56 8.01 -1.02 25.44
CA GLU A 56 7.64 -0.10 26.53
C GLU A 56 6.25 -0.41 27.13
N GLY A 57 5.71 -1.62 26.91
CA GLY A 57 4.47 -2.07 27.53
C GLY A 57 3.20 -1.72 26.75
N GLY A 58 3.29 -1.62 25.42
CA GLY A 58 2.14 -1.56 24.51
C GLY A 58 2.13 -0.34 23.60
N ILE A 59 1.45 -0.47 22.46
CA ILE A 59 1.31 0.55 21.41
C ILE A 59 0.85 1.87 22.04
N LYS A 60 1.52 3.00 21.79
CA LYS A 60 1.18 4.29 22.42
C LYS A 60 0.22 5.13 21.59
N GLY A 61 0.21 4.95 20.26
CA GLY A 61 -0.80 5.55 19.37
C GLY A 61 -2.20 5.02 19.67
N ASP A 62 -3.21 5.89 19.60
CA ASP A 62 -4.62 5.58 19.82
C ASP A 62 -5.38 5.24 18.55
N ILE A 63 -5.00 5.88 17.44
CA ILE A 63 -5.47 5.52 16.10
C ILE A 63 -4.24 5.38 15.22
N ILE A 64 -4.11 4.23 14.57
CA ILE A 64 -3.01 3.92 13.66
C ILE A 64 -3.56 3.96 12.24
N VAL A 65 -2.98 4.77 11.37
CA VAL A 65 -3.31 4.86 9.95
C VAL A 65 -2.04 4.56 9.15
N SER A 66 -1.99 3.44 8.44
CA SER A 66 -0.73 3.02 7.83
C SER A 66 -0.88 2.17 6.56
N THR A 67 0.01 2.42 5.58
CA THR A 67 0.30 1.51 4.44
C THR A 67 1.55 0.66 4.67
N ASP A 68 2.22 0.80 5.82
CA ASP A 68 3.25 -0.14 6.24
C ASP A 68 2.59 -1.44 6.71
N LEU A 69 2.32 -2.31 5.74
CA LEU A 69 1.46 -3.49 5.93
C LEU A 69 2.01 -4.49 6.93
N ASP A 70 3.32 -4.51 7.16
CA ASP A 70 3.95 -5.42 8.13
C ASP A 70 3.44 -5.18 9.55
N VAL A 71 3.04 -3.95 9.88
CA VAL A 71 2.38 -3.62 11.16
C VAL A 71 1.14 -4.49 11.40
N PHE A 72 0.44 -4.87 10.33
CA PHE A 72 -0.82 -5.61 10.36
C PHE A 72 -0.69 -7.07 9.93
N GLN A 73 0.28 -7.37 9.06
CA GLN A 73 0.51 -8.70 8.46
C GLN A 73 1.53 -9.54 9.23
N ASP A 74 2.48 -8.92 9.94
CA ASP A 74 3.38 -9.68 10.81
C ASP A 74 2.60 -10.17 12.01
N ARG A 75 2.38 -11.49 12.10
CA ARG A 75 1.67 -12.12 13.21
C ARG A 75 2.26 -11.74 14.57
N ALA A 76 3.57 -11.55 14.67
CA ALA A 76 4.23 -11.15 15.91
C ALA A 76 3.84 -9.74 16.35
N MET A 77 3.50 -8.85 15.41
CA MET A 77 3.04 -7.49 15.68
C MET A 77 1.51 -7.40 15.77
N ALA A 78 0.80 -8.06 14.85
CA ALA A 78 -0.66 -8.03 14.75
C ALA A 78 -1.35 -8.51 16.04
N LYS A 79 -0.73 -9.45 16.77
CA LYS A 79 -1.24 -9.92 18.06
C LYS A 79 -1.33 -8.81 19.12
N ASP A 80 -0.46 -7.80 19.06
CA ASP A 80 -0.38 -6.73 20.06
C ASP A 80 -1.55 -5.75 19.93
N PHE A 81 -2.28 -5.79 18.81
CA PHE A 81 -3.52 -5.02 18.64
C PHE A 81 -4.72 -5.67 19.35
N LYS A 82 -4.72 -7.00 19.52
CA LYS A 82 -5.92 -7.74 19.96
C LYS A 82 -6.38 -7.41 21.39
N SER A 83 -5.49 -6.90 22.26
CA SER A 83 -5.85 -6.57 23.64
C SER A 83 -6.48 -5.17 23.78
N ASP A 84 -5.96 -4.20 23.02
CA ASP A 84 -6.20 -2.78 23.30
C ASP A 84 -6.99 -2.08 22.20
N PHE A 85 -7.20 -2.75 21.06
CA PHE A 85 -7.90 -2.21 19.90
C PHE A 85 -9.31 -2.75 19.77
N GLN A 86 -10.15 -1.93 19.14
CA GLN A 86 -11.55 -2.21 18.88
C GLN A 86 -11.67 -3.29 17.81
N GLN A 87 -12.47 -4.31 18.11
CA GLN A 87 -12.98 -5.22 17.11
C GLN A 87 -14.35 -4.72 16.63
N THR A 88 -14.47 -4.28 15.39
CA THR A 88 -15.74 -3.69 14.89
C THR A 88 -16.10 -4.14 13.47
N ASN A 89 -17.38 -4.37 13.22
CA ASN A 89 -17.86 -4.72 11.88
C ASN A 89 -17.60 -3.64 10.83
N SER A 90 -17.53 -2.39 11.24
CA SER A 90 -17.40 -1.28 10.30
C SER A 90 -16.93 -0.02 11.01
N LEU A 91 -15.81 0.53 10.54
CA LEU A 91 -15.47 1.94 10.71
C LEU A 91 -15.97 2.80 9.53
N PHE A 92 -16.14 2.18 8.35
CA PHE A 92 -16.47 2.88 7.11
C PHE A 92 -17.55 2.14 6.33
N ARG A 93 -18.33 2.90 5.56
CA ARG A 93 -19.05 2.33 4.41
C ARG A 93 -18.00 2.00 3.35
N ILE A 94 -17.72 0.71 3.16
CA ILE A 94 -16.76 0.23 2.15
C ILE A 94 -17.52 -0.26 0.93
N ARG A 95 -17.09 0.18 -0.26
CA ARG A 95 -17.63 -0.26 -1.56
C ARG A 95 -17.53 -1.77 -1.73
N GLU A 96 -18.52 -2.34 -2.41
CA GLU A 96 -18.65 -3.79 -2.63
C GLU A 96 -17.42 -4.40 -3.33
N THR A 97 -16.84 -3.68 -4.29
CA THR A 97 -15.64 -4.15 -5.02
C THR A 97 -14.40 -4.31 -4.14
N ILE A 98 -14.40 -3.75 -2.92
CA ILE A 98 -13.34 -3.98 -1.91
C ILE A 98 -13.84 -4.94 -0.83
N MET A 99 -15.10 -4.84 -0.41
CA MET A 99 -15.68 -5.75 0.58
C MET A 99 -15.64 -7.22 0.12
N ASN A 100 -15.77 -7.47 -1.19
CA ASN A 100 -15.77 -8.80 -1.76
C ASN A 100 -14.35 -9.32 -2.11
N THR A 101 -13.32 -8.70 -1.55
CA THR A 101 -11.92 -9.11 -1.71
C THR A 101 -11.39 -9.69 -0.40
N THR A 102 -10.12 -10.08 -0.39
CA THR A 102 -9.38 -10.54 0.79
C THR A 102 -8.81 -9.39 1.64
N ILE A 103 -9.00 -8.13 1.20
CA ILE A 103 -8.45 -6.94 1.87
C ILE A 103 -9.09 -6.70 3.24
N PRO A 104 -10.43 -6.81 3.45
CA PRO A 104 -11.00 -6.67 4.79
C PRO A 104 -10.40 -7.69 5.77
N ASP A 105 -9.97 -7.23 6.94
CA ASP A 105 -9.47 -8.11 8.00
C ASP A 105 -10.62 -8.98 8.56
N PRO A 106 -10.53 -10.32 8.48
CA PRO A 106 -11.55 -11.22 9.00
C PRO A 106 -11.68 -11.12 10.53
N ASN A 107 -10.62 -10.71 11.23
CA ASN A 107 -10.65 -10.48 12.67
C ASN A 107 -11.24 -9.12 13.04
N ARG A 108 -11.46 -8.22 12.08
CA ARG A 108 -12.13 -6.92 12.25
C ARG A 108 -11.41 -5.94 13.19
N PHE A 109 -10.09 -6.01 13.27
CA PHE A 109 -9.26 -5.01 13.96
C PHE A 109 -8.68 -3.98 12.98
N PHE A 110 -8.50 -4.35 11.71
CA PHE A 110 -7.86 -3.52 10.70
C PHE A 110 -8.85 -3.17 9.58
N HIS A 111 -9.11 -1.88 9.39
CA HIS A 111 -10.14 -1.42 8.45
C HIS A 111 -9.51 -0.65 7.30
N PRO A 112 -9.63 -1.10 6.05
CA PRO A 112 -9.10 -0.35 4.92
C PRO A 112 -9.89 0.94 4.74
N PHE A 113 -9.20 2.06 4.49
CA PHE A 113 -9.86 3.33 4.14
C PHE A 113 -9.54 3.81 2.71
N ILE A 114 -8.45 3.31 2.12
CA ILE A 114 -8.12 3.44 0.70
C ILE A 114 -7.33 2.20 0.26
N VAL A 115 -7.23 1.98 -1.05
CA VAL A 115 -6.34 0.98 -1.65
C VAL A 115 -5.50 1.63 -2.75
N ILE A 116 -4.19 1.49 -2.67
CA ILE A 116 -3.24 1.93 -3.69
C ILE A 116 -2.97 0.75 -4.63
N PRO A 117 -3.40 0.80 -5.91
CA PRO A 117 -3.14 -0.28 -6.84
C PRO A 117 -1.73 -0.17 -7.42
N LEU A 118 -1.05 -1.31 -7.49
CA LEU A 118 0.23 -1.47 -8.14
C LEU A 118 0.04 -2.23 -9.46
N VAL A 119 0.40 -1.59 -10.57
CA VAL A 119 0.15 -2.06 -11.93
C VAL A 119 1.45 -2.07 -12.75
N MET A 120 1.40 -2.64 -13.95
CA MET A 120 2.51 -2.58 -14.89
C MET A 120 2.42 -1.30 -15.73
N VAL A 121 3.58 -0.71 -16.01
CA VAL A 121 3.75 0.30 -17.06
C VAL A 121 4.75 -0.22 -18.07
N ILE A 122 4.39 -0.17 -19.34
CA ILE A 122 5.13 -0.78 -20.45
C ILE A 122 5.54 0.32 -21.42
N ASN A 123 6.83 0.37 -21.77
CA ASN A 123 7.35 1.21 -22.83
C ASN A 123 7.07 0.55 -24.19
N THR A 124 6.14 1.12 -24.95
CA THR A 124 5.67 0.57 -26.23
C THR A 124 6.70 0.68 -27.36
N ASN A 125 7.77 1.45 -27.16
CA ASN A 125 8.88 1.53 -28.11
C ASN A 125 9.87 0.36 -27.95
N LEU A 126 9.79 -0.40 -26.86
CA LEU A 126 10.73 -1.47 -26.53
C LEU A 126 10.12 -2.88 -26.58
N VAL A 127 8.79 -2.98 -26.64
CA VAL A 127 8.06 -4.25 -26.71
C VAL A 127 6.92 -4.09 -27.70
N LYS A 128 6.84 -5.02 -28.66
CA LYS A 128 5.72 -5.09 -29.60
C LYS A 128 4.45 -5.48 -28.86
N GLU A 129 3.29 -5.03 -29.35
CA GLU A 129 2.01 -5.33 -28.72
C GLU A 129 1.76 -6.83 -28.48
N SER A 130 2.14 -7.68 -29.43
CA SER A 130 2.03 -9.14 -29.32
C SER A 130 2.94 -9.79 -28.27
N GLU A 131 3.95 -9.06 -27.78
CA GLU A 131 4.94 -9.53 -26.81
C GLU A 131 4.76 -8.86 -25.43
N MET A 132 3.79 -7.96 -25.28
CA MET A 132 3.56 -7.26 -24.01
C MET A 132 3.11 -8.24 -22.92
N PRO A 133 3.68 -8.16 -21.71
CA PRO A 133 3.21 -8.98 -20.61
C PRO A 133 1.81 -8.51 -20.20
N ALA A 134 0.90 -9.47 -20.03
CA ALA A 134 -0.45 -9.22 -19.53
C ALA A 134 -0.58 -9.55 -18.04
N SER A 135 0.35 -10.34 -17.50
CA SER A 135 0.33 -10.86 -16.14
C SER A 135 1.66 -10.64 -15.41
N LEU A 136 1.63 -10.72 -14.07
CA LEU A 136 2.86 -10.76 -13.29
C LEU A 136 3.66 -12.04 -13.58
N LYS A 137 2.97 -13.15 -13.88
CA LYS A 137 3.58 -14.41 -14.28
C LYS A 137 4.44 -14.31 -15.54
N ASP A 138 4.04 -13.48 -16.51
CA ASP A 138 4.80 -13.30 -17.76
C ASP A 138 6.20 -12.75 -17.51
N LEU A 139 6.37 -11.95 -16.45
CA LEU A 139 7.68 -11.40 -16.06
C LEU A 139 8.64 -12.48 -15.53
N LEU A 140 8.13 -13.67 -15.16
CA LEU A 140 8.96 -14.84 -14.80
C LEU A 140 9.49 -15.58 -16.03
N HIS A 141 9.03 -15.24 -17.24
CA HIS A 141 9.49 -15.87 -18.46
C HIS A 141 10.94 -15.43 -18.78
N PRO A 142 11.81 -16.33 -19.29
CA PRO A 142 13.20 -15.99 -19.60
C PRO A 142 13.38 -14.77 -20.53
N SER A 143 12.42 -14.50 -21.42
CA SER A 143 12.46 -13.34 -22.33
C SER A 143 12.36 -11.99 -21.61
N PHE A 144 11.88 -11.97 -20.36
CA PHE A 144 11.78 -10.77 -19.53
C PHE A 144 12.89 -10.66 -18.48
N LYS A 145 13.81 -11.63 -18.41
CA LYS A 145 14.93 -11.57 -17.46
C LYS A 145 15.76 -10.29 -17.67
N HIS A 146 15.93 -9.52 -16.60
CA HIS A 146 16.56 -8.19 -16.52
C HIS A 146 15.87 -7.10 -17.35
N ARG A 147 14.60 -7.31 -17.74
CA ARG A 147 13.81 -6.38 -18.56
C ARG A 147 12.63 -5.77 -17.82
N TYR A 148 12.62 -5.85 -16.50
CA TYR A 148 11.62 -5.15 -15.69
C TYR A 148 12.24 -4.57 -14.43
N ALA A 149 11.64 -3.48 -13.91
CA ALA A 149 12.07 -2.83 -12.69
C ALA A 149 10.93 -2.63 -11.69
N PHE A 150 11.27 -2.57 -10.41
CA PHE A 150 10.33 -2.17 -9.34
C PHE A 150 11.09 -1.56 -8.16
N GLY A 151 10.37 -0.85 -7.30
CA GLY A 151 10.93 -0.36 -6.04
C GLY A 151 11.03 -1.49 -5.02
N GLY A 152 12.20 -1.74 -4.47
CA GLY A 152 12.51 -2.89 -3.60
C GLY A 152 11.82 -2.90 -2.23
N VAL A 153 12.22 -3.85 -1.37
CA VAL A 153 11.52 -4.20 -0.13
C VAL A 153 11.49 -3.10 0.95
N ASN A 154 12.25 -2.01 0.77
CA ASN A 154 12.28 -0.89 1.73
C ASN A 154 11.02 -0.01 1.68
N ASN A 155 10.15 -0.19 0.68
CA ASN A 155 8.85 0.47 0.59
C ASN A 155 7.70 -0.56 0.51
N SER A 156 6.49 -0.12 0.85
CA SER A 156 5.30 -0.98 0.90
C SER A 156 4.92 -1.59 -0.45
N ALA A 157 5.21 -0.90 -1.57
CA ALA A 157 4.93 -1.42 -2.90
C ALA A 157 5.80 -2.64 -3.25
N GLY A 158 7.10 -2.57 -2.99
CA GLY A 158 8.01 -3.70 -3.15
C GLY A 158 7.64 -4.88 -2.26
N ARG A 159 7.33 -4.62 -0.98
CA ARG A 159 6.88 -5.66 -0.05
C ARG A 159 5.64 -6.38 -0.54
N SER A 160 4.63 -5.61 -0.93
CA SER A 160 3.34 -6.15 -1.38
C SER A 160 3.48 -6.94 -2.66
N LEU A 161 4.30 -6.48 -3.61
CA LEU A 161 4.56 -7.20 -4.87
C LEU A 161 5.20 -8.58 -4.61
N ILE A 162 6.27 -8.62 -3.82
CA ILE A 162 7.01 -9.87 -3.57
C ILE A 162 6.15 -10.84 -2.75
N LYS A 163 5.44 -10.36 -1.71
CA LYS A 163 4.49 -11.18 -0.95
C LYS A 163 3.38 -11.74 -1.84
N SER A 164 2.88 -10.96 -2.80
CA SER A 164 1.85 -11.41 -3.75
C SER A 164 2.37 -12.49 -4.72
N LEU A 165 3.59 -12.34 -5.22
CA LEU A 165 4.23 -13.36 -6.06
C LEU A 165 4.49 -14.66 -5.29
N TRP A 166 4.93 -14.55 -4.03
CA TRP A 166 5.10 -15.70 -3.15
C TRP A 166 3.77 -16.39 -2.89
N TYR A 167 2.73 -15.64 -2.59
CA TYR A 167 1.38 -16.16 -2.38
C TYR A 167 0.85 -16.92 -3.60
N LEU A 168 0.99 -16.36 -4.80
CA LEU A 168 0.48 -16.97 -6.02
C LEU A 168 1.30 -18.16 -6.54
N TYR A 169 2.63 -18.07 -6.43
CA TYR A 169 3.56 -18.92 -7.18
C TYR A 169 4.65 -19.58 -6.32
N GLY A 170 4.65 -19.35 -5.01
CA GLY A 170 5.64 -19.88 -4.07
C GLY A 170 6.93 -19.05 -3.98
N SER A 171 7.73 -19.37 -2.96
CA SER A 171 9.00 -18.67 -2.65
C SER A 171 10.00 -18.71 -3.81
N ASP A 172 10.10 -19.86 -4.50
CA ASP A 172 11.01 -20.03 -5.64
C ASP A 172 10.68 -19.09 -6.81
N ALA A 173 9.38 -18.87 -7.07
CA ALA A 173 8.95 -17.93 -8.09
C ALA A 173 9.24 -16.48 -7.69
N ALA A 174 9.04 -16.13 -6.41
CA ALA A 174 9.42 -14.82 -5.88
C ALA A 174 10.95 -14.59 -5.98
N LYS A 175 11.75 -15.61 -5.66
CA LYS A 175 13.22 -15.59 -5.84
C LYS A 175 13.61 -15.42 -7.30
N LYS A 176 12.96 -16.16 -8.21
CA LYS A 176 13.17 -16.03 -9.66
C LYS A 176 12.85 -14.61 -10.11
N PHE A 177 11.72 -14.05 -9.68
CA PHE A 177 11.34 -12.67 -9.97
C PHE A 177 12.40 -11.68 -9.50
N LEU A 178 12.87 -11.80 -8.25
CA LEU A 178 13.91 -10.93 -7.70
C LEU A 178 15.19 -11.01 -8.54
N SER A 179 15.68 -12.20 -8.81
CA SER A 179 16.91 -12.42 -9.59
C SER A 179 16.82 -11.94 -11.05
N GLY A 180 15.60 -11.93 -11.62
CA GLY A 180 15.33 -11.47 -12.97
C GLY A 180 15.00 -9.98 -13.08
N SER A 181 14.97 -9.25 -11.96
CA SER A 181 14.52 -7.86 -11.94
C SER A 181 15.68 -6.88 -11.89
N LEU A 182 15.35 -5.62 -12.15
CA LEU A 182 16.16 -4.48 -11.74
C LEU A 182 15.49 -3.80 -10.53
N ILE A 183 16.08 -3.97 -9.35
CA ILE A 183 15.54 -3.44 -8.10
C ILE A 183 16.06 -2.02 -7.86
N THR A 184 15.16 -1.07 -7.67
CA THR A 184 15.48 0.32 -7.30
C THR A 184 15.08 0.61 -5.85
N SER A 185 15.56 1.70 -5.25
CA SER A 185 15.16 2.04 -3.88
C SER A 185 13.68 2.44 -3.79
N MET A 186 13.16 3.12 -4.82
CA MET A 186 11.80 3.66 -4.88
C MET A 186 11.08 3.33 -6.19
N PRO A 187 9.74 3.18 -6.19
CA PRO A 187 8.97 2.98 -7.42
C PRO A 187 9.14 4.12 -8.44
N ALA A 188 9.37 5.36 -7.99
CA ALA A 188 9.66 6.49 -8.86
C ALA A 188 10.92 6.27 -9.73
N GLN A 189 11.94 5.61 -9.18
CA GLN A 189 13.16 5.29 -9.90
C GLN A 189 12.92 4.15 -10.92
N ALA A 190 12.13 3.13 -10.55
CA ALA A 190 11.73 2.08 -11.48
C ALA A 190 10.93 2.66 -12.67
N PHE A 191 9.99 3.57 -12.38
CA PHE A 191 9.28 4.32 -13.40
C PHE A 191 10.25 5.08 -14.32
N GLN A 192 11.23 5.79 -13.75
CA GLN A 192 12.23 6.53 -14.52
C GLN A 192 13.01 5.63 -15.49
N ARG A 193 13.30 4.38 -15.11
CA ARG A 193 14.00 3.43 -15.99
C ARG A 193 13.16 3.01 -17.19
N VAL A 194 11.83 2.96 -17.05
CA VAL A 194 10.92 2.68 -18.18
C VAL A 194 10.85 3.88 -19.11
N ILE A 195 10.66 5.08 -18.58
CA ILE A 195 10.49 6.28 -19.42
C ILE A 195 11.77 6.66 -20.17
N THR A 196 12.94 6.30 -19.61
CA THR A 196 14.25 6.50 -20.25
C THR A 196 14.66 5.34 -21.15
N GLY A 197 13.83 4.29 -21.25
CA GLY A 197 14.06 3.14 -22.10
C GLY A 197 15.15 2.17 -21.64
N GLN A 198 15.55 2.21 -20.36
CA GLN A 198 16.52 1.26 -19.81
C GLN A 198 15.92 -0.15 -19.64
N VAL A 199 14.64 -0.23 -19.29
CA VAL A 199 13.87 -1.48 -19.23
C VAL A 199 12.49 -1.26 -19.86
N PRO A 200 11.89 -2.27 -20.51
CA PRO A 200 10.58 -2.11 -21.11
C PRO A 200 9.43 -2.06 -20.11
N VAL A 201 9.57 -2.63 -18.90
CA VAL A 201 8.45 -2.76 -17.96
C VAL A 201 8.85 -2.28 -16.57
N ALA A 202 7.93 -1.64 -15.86
CA ALA A 202 8.06 -1.48 -14.42
C ALA A 202 6.73 -1.75 -13.73
N ILE A 203 6.83 -2.20 -12.49
CA ILE A 203 5.69 -2.39 -11.61
C ILE A 203 5.66 -1.21 -10.64
N VAL A 204 4.65 -0.34 -10.79
CA VAL A 204 4.58 0.96 -10.10
C VAL A 204 3.15 1.32 -9.70
N PRO A 205 2.96 2.13 -8.64
CA PRO A 205 1.62 2.57 -8.26
C PRO A 205 0.95 3.38 -9.37
N THR A 206 -0.38 3.40 -9.39
CA THR A 206 -1.19 4.09 -10.42
C THR A 206 -0.85 5.57 -10.59
N ILE A 207 -0.42 6.27 -9.53
CA ILE A 207 0.08 7.65 -9.60
C ILE A 207 1.21 7.85 -10.62
N PHE A 208 2.04 6.83 -10.84
CA PHE A 208 3.08 6.85 -11.87
C PHE A 208 2.56 6.26 -13.19
N ALA A 209 1.90 5.11 -13.15
CA ALA A 209 1.46 4.40 -14.36
C ALA A 209 0.49 5.22 -15.22
N LEU A 210 -0.35 6.04 -14.59
CA LEU A 210 -1.34 6.89 -15.25
C LEU A 210 -0.89 8.36 -15.36
N ARG A 211 0.41 8.62 -15.19
CA ARG A 211 0.98 9.96 -15.33
C ARG A 211 0.78 10.44 -16.77
N ARG A 212 0.11 11.58 -16.91
CA ARG A 212 -0.17 12.21 -18.21
C ARG A 212 1.06 12.89 -18.79
N GLY A 213 1.04 13.11 -20.11
CA GLY A 213 2.06 13.90 -20.82
C GLY A 213 3.33 13.13 -21.18
N ILE A 214 3.34 11.80 -21.03
CA ILE A 214 4.45 10.95 -21.44
C ILE A 214 3.96 10.04 -22.57
N GLN A 215 4.58 10.16 -23.75
CA GLN A 215 4.26 9.33 -24.92
C GLN A 215 4.99 7.98 -24.86
N GLY A 216 4.45 6.99 -25.57
CA GLY A 216 5.08 5.67 -25.70
C GLY A 216 5.00 4.80 -24.43
N LEU A 217 4.07 5.09 -23.52
CA LEU A 217 3.79 4.28 -22.35
C LEU A 217 2.37 3.71 -22.41
N LYS A 218 2.21 2.46 -21.99
CA LYS A 218 0.91 1.80 -21.80
C LYS A 218 0.85 1.27 -20.37
N ALA A 219 -0.17 1.68 -19.61
CA ALA A 219 -0.49 1.06 -18.33
C ALA A 219 -1.20 -0.28 -18.59
N CYS A 220 -0.88 -1.29 -17.81
CA CYS A 220 -1.46 -2.62 -17.89
C CYS A 220 -1.83 -3.10 -16.48
N TRP A 221 -3.12 -3.38 -16.30
CA TRP A 221 -3.62 -4.04 -15.11
C TRP A 221 -3.32 -5.54 -15.22
N PRO A 222 -2.58 -6.16 -14.29
CA PRO A 222 -2.22 -7.57 -14.42
C PRO A 222 -3.44 -8.48 -14.42
N LEU A 223 -3.39 -9.59 -15.17
CA LEU A 223 -4.47 -10.59 -15.21
C LEU A 223 -4.81 -11.18 -13.83
N GLU A 224 -3.84 -11.30 -12.93
CA GLU A 224 -4.06 -11.73 -11.55
C GLU A 224 -4.82 -10.68 -10.71
N GLY A 225 -4.81 -9.43 -11.15
CA GLY A 225 -5.27 -8.25 -10.42
C GLY A 225 -4.13 -7.29 -10.12
N ALA A 226 -4.43 -6.00 -9.93
CA ALA A 226 -3.45 -5.04 -9.44
C ALA A 226 -3.08 -5.40 -8.00
N VAL A 227 -1.78 -5.45 -7.69
CA VAL A 227 -1.33 -5.71 -6.32
C VAL A 227 -1.84 -4.58 -5.42
N ALA A 228 -2.64 -4.93 -4.43
CA ALA A 228 -3.29 -3.97 -3.55
C ALA A 228 -2.39 -3.63 -2.37
N ILE A 229 -2.23 -2.33 -2.12
CA ILE A 229 -1.61 -1.80 -0.90
C ILE A 229 -2.71 -1.03 -0.17
N PRO A 230 -3.48 -1.69 0.72
CA PRO A 230 -4.46 -1.00 1.54
C PRO A 230 -3.77 -0.08 2.53
N SER A 231 -4.44 1.02 2.87
CA SER A 231 -4.10 1.75 4.09
C SER A 231 -5.11 1.37 5.16
N TYR A 232 -4.61 0.73 6.22
CA TYR A 232 -5.46 0.25 7.31
C TYR A 232 -5.54 1.27 8.44
N VAL A 233 -6.68 1.21 9.11
CA VAL A 233 -7.00 1.95 10.32
C VAL A 233 -7.23 0.96 11.45
N ALA A 234 -6.54 1.17 12.57
CA ALA A 234 -6.78 0.46 13.82
C ALA A 234 -7.08 1.49 14.92
N VAL A 235 -8.11 1.27 15.73
CA VAL A 235 -8.57 2.22 16.75
C VAL A 235 -8.54 1.56 18.13
N LYS A 236 -7.98 2.22 19.14
CA LYS A 236 -7.99 1.72 20.53
C LYS A 236 -9.37 1.75 21.17
N ASN A 237 -9.61 0.82 22.09
CA ASN A 237 -10.85 0.71 22.88
C ASN A 237 -11.20 1.98 23.66
N ARG A 238 -10.19 2.79 24.05
CA ARG A 238 -10.40 4.05 24.78
C ARG A 238 -10.90 5.23 23.94
N VAL A 239 -10.85 5.11 22.61
CA VAL A 239 -11.36 6.15 21.70
C VAL A 239 -12.88 6.05 21.70
N ASN A 240 -13.57 7.07 22.23
CA ASN A 240 -15.02 7.04 22.32
C ASN A 240 -15.66 7.25 20.94
N ASN A 241 -16.91 6.79 20.78
CA ASN A 241 -17.61 6.82 19.49
C ASN A 241 -17.78 8.23 18.91
N LYS A 242 -17.98 9.25 19.75
CA LYS A 242 -18.18 10.64 19.28
C LYS A 242 -16.89 11.17 18.63
N ASP A 243 -15.76 10.98 19.31
CA ASP A 243 -14.47 11.47 18.80
C ASP A 243 -13.98 10.59 17.65
N LEU A 244 -14.25 9.28 17.68
CA LEU A 244 -14.02 8.42 16.52
C LEU A 244 -14.80 8.92 15.30
N GLN A 245 -16.10 9.18 15.43
CA GLN A 245 -16.92 9.69 14.32
C GLN A 245 -16.39 11.02 13.78
N LEU A 246 -15.97 11.94 14.67
CA LEU A 246 -15.32 13.19 14.27
C LEU A 246 -14.05 12.92 13.43
N PHE A 247 -13.19 11.99 13.85
CA PHE A 247 -11.99 11.64 13.09
C PHE A 247 -12.34 11.03 11.72
N LEU A 248 -13.30 10.11 11.67
CA LEU A 248 -13.73 9.47 10.43
C LEU A 248 -14.33 10.48 9.44
N ASP A 249 -15.15 11.43 9.91
CA ASP A 249 -15.80 12.41 9.04
C ASP A 249 -14.85 13.51 8.56
N THR A 250 -13.94 13.96 9.43
CA THR A 250 -13.10 15.13 9.16
C THR A 250 -11.75 14.77 8.55
N ILE A 251 -11.16 13.64 8.94
CA ILE A 251 -9.82 13.23 8.50
C ILE A 251 -9.89 12.13 7.45
N LEU A 252 -10.60 11.03 7.72
CA LEU A 252 -10.67 9.87 6.81
C LEU A 252 -11.88 9.88 5.88
N GLY A 253 -12.63 10.97 5.88
CA GLY A 253 -13.90 11.10 5.18
C GLY A 253 -13.75 11.27 3.67
N MET A 254 -14.89 11.57 3.03
CA MET A 254 -15.00 11.69 1.57
C MET A 254 -13.99 12.68 0.97
N ASN A 255 -13.70 13.78 1.65
CA ASN A 255 -12.80 14.83 1.14
C ASN A 255 -11.37 14.32 0.93
N LEU A 256 -10.76 13.67 1.93
CA LEU A 256 -9.40 13.17 1.80
C LEU A 256 -9.35 12.05 0.74
N GLN A 257 -10.29 11.11 0.79
CA GLN A 257 -10.35 10.02 -0.18
C GLN A 257 -10.52 10.53 -1.62
N GLN A 258 -11.33 11.58 -1.83
CA GLN A 258 -11.48 12.23 -3.14
C GLN A 258 -10.19 12.92 -3.61
N GLN A 259 -9.46 13.58 -2.70
CA GLN A 259 -8.17 14.19 -3.02
C GLN A 259 -7.13 13.12 -3.39
N LEU A 260 -7.03 12.03 -2.63
CA LEU A 260 -6.12 10.92 -2.93
C LEU A 260 -6.45 10.28 -4.28
N ARG A 261 -7.73 10.06 -4.57
CA ARG A 261 -8.20 9.59 -5.89
C ARG A 261 -7.77 10.54 -7.01
N ASN A 262 -7.93 11.84 -6.83
CA ASN A 262 -7.60 12.83 -7.86
C ASN A 262 -6.09 12.99 -8.08
N SER A 263 -5.30 12.88 -7.01
CA SER A 263 -3.86 13.09 -7.05
C SER A 263 -3.07 11.86 -7.50
N GLY A 264 -3.59 10.66 -7.28
CA GLY A 264 -2.83 9.43 -7.51
C GLY A 264 -3.59 8.25 -8.10
N ASP A 265 -4.85 8.44 -8.51
CA ASP A 265 -5.73 7.35 -8.94
C ASP A 265 -5.80 6.22 -7.90
N ILE A 266 -5.83 6.63 -6.63
CA ILE A 266 -6.02 5.77 -5.47
C ILE A 266 -7.48 5.34 -5.42
N ILE A 267 -7.76 4.09 -5.09
CA ILE A 267 -9.12 3.58 -4.97
C ILE A 267 -9.66 3.95 -3.58
N PRO A 268 -10.67 4.83 -3.47
CA PRO A 268 -11.35 5.13 -2.23
C PRO A 268 -12.23 3.95 -1.80
N VAL A 269 -12.34 3.70 -0.48
CA VAL A 269 -13.34 2.73 0.01
C VAL A 269 -14.74 3.33 0.01
N HIS A 270 -14.87 4.65 0.10
CA HIS A 270 -16.18 5.30 0.13
C HIS A 270 -16.96 5.01 -1.17
N PRO A 271 -18.16 4.42 -1.11
CA PRO A 271 -18.89 3.96 -2.29
C PRO A 271 -19.31 5.10 -3.21
N ASP A 272 -19.60 6.26 -2.64
CA ASP A 272 -20.12 7.42 -3.39
C ASP A 272 -19.01 8.20 -4.13
N ILE A 273 -17.73 7.82 -3.97
CA ILE A 273 -16.62 8.41 -4.74
C ILE A 273 -16.39 7.59 -6.01
N ALA A 274 -16.38 8.29 -7.15
CA ALA A 274 -16.11 7.68 -8.45
C ALA A 274 -14.66 7.19 -8.55
N ILE A 275 -14.50 5.92 -8.95
CA ILE A 275 -13.22 5.33 -9.34
C ILE A 275 -12.90 5.65 -10.80
N SER A 276 -11.65 5.44 -11.22
CA SER A 276 -11.20 5.81 -12.56
C SER A 276 -11.72 4.85 -13.64
N PRO A 277 -11.87 5.32 -14.90
CA PRO A 277 -12.19 4.43 -16.03
C PRO A 277 -11.21 3.26 -16.13
N PHE A 278 -9.91 3.51 -15.95
CA PHE A 278 -8.89 2.46 -15.95
C PHE A 278 -9.14 1.39 -14.89
N THR A 279 -9.59 1.76 -13.68
CA THR A 279 -9.96 0.79 -12.64
C THR A 279 -11.24 0.03 -13.01
N LEU A 280 -12.24 0.73 -13.55
CA LEU A 280 -13.54 0.14 -13.93
C LEU A 280 -13.43 -0.85 -15.09
N GLU A 281 -12.65 -0.52 -16.12
CA GLU A 281 -12.40 -1.37 -17.30
C GLU A 281 -11.70 -2.68 -16.94
N ASN A 282 -11.09 -2.75 -15.76
CA ASN A 282 -10.42 -3.95 -15.22
C ASN A 282 -11.18 -4.56 -14.04
N ASP A 283 -12.50 -4.30 -13.95
CA ASP A 283 -13.42 -4.83 -12.94
C ASP A 283 -12.99 -4.57 -11.48
N CYS A 284 -12.14 -3.55 -11.25
CA CYS A 284 -11.50 -3.31 -9.96
C CYS A 284 -10.83 -4.58 -9.39
N LYS A 285 -10.29 -5.46 -10.24
CA LYS A 285 -9.70 -6.73 -9.80
C LYS A 285 -8.41 -6.49 -9.01
N LEU A 286 -8.47 -6.71 -7.69
CA LEU A 286 -7.35 -6.49 -6.77
C LEU A 286 -6.73 -7.82 -6.34
N LEU A 287 -5.41 -7.84 -6.27
CA LEU A 287 -4.62 -8.96 -5.76
C LEU A 287 -4.10 -8.60 -4.37
N TYR A 288 -4.61 -9.32 -3.37
CA TYR A 288 -4.12 -9.25 -2.00
C TYR A 288 -4.07 -10.69 -1.44
N PRO A 289 -2.97 -11.13 -0.82
CA PRO A 289 -2.92 -12.47 -0.23
C PRO A 289 -4.02 -12.67 0.81
N GLU A 290 -4.52 -13.90 0.92
CA GLU A 290 -5.46 -14.28 1.97
C GLU A 290 -4.85 -14.06 3.35
N TRP A 291 -5.64 -13.71 4.36
CA TRP A 291 -5.11 -13.49 5.71
C TRP A 291 -4.45 -14.74 6.31
N SER A 292 -4.95 -15.94 5.97
CA SER A 292 -4.34 -17.21 6.39
C SER A 292 -2.94 -17.44 5.83
N PHE A 293 -2.57 -16.77 4.72
CA PHE A 293 -1.19 -16.80 4.23
C PHE A 293 -0.26 -16.14 5.25
N PHE A 294 -0.65 -14.97 5.78
CA PHE A 294 0.15 -14.20 6.74
C PHE A 294 0.30 -14.91 8.10
N ASP A 295 -0.66 -15.74 8.50
CA ASP A 295 -0.57 -16.53 9.75
C ASP A 295 0.60 -17.52 9.78
N THR A 296 1.00 -17.99 8.59
CA THR A 296 2.10 -18.94 8.38
C THR A 296 3.31 -18.34 7.65
N PHE A 297 3.22 -17.07 7.23
CA PHE A 297 4.26 -16.41 6.44
C PHE A 297 5.48 -16.06 7.31
N ASP A 298 6.62 -16.63 6.96
CA ASP A 298 7.89 -16.32 7.64
C ASP A 298 8.43 -14.97 7.15
N HIS A 299 8.22 -13.93 7.96
CA HIS A 299 8.70 -12.59 7.68
C HIS A 299 10.23 -12.51 7.69
N GLU A 300 10.92 -13.30 8.51
CA GLU A 300 12.38 -13.32 8.56
C GLU A 300 12.95 -13.97 7.30
N GLU A 301 12.40 -15.10 6.85
CA GLU A 301 12.77 -15.73 5.57
C GLU A 301 12.54 -14.76 4.40
N PHE A 302 11.40 -14.08 4.39
CA PHE A 302 11.08 -13.06 3.38
C PHE A 302 12.12 -11.94 3.30
N TYR A 303 12.51 -11.38 4.44
CA TYR A 303 13.50 -10.30 4.47
C TYR A 303 14.91 -10.78 4.14
N HIS A 304 15.29 -12.00 4.56
CA HIS A 304 16.54 -12.62 4.13
C HIS A 304 16.59 -12.79 2.62
N LEU A 305 15.53 -13.36 2.02
CA LEU A 305 15.42 -13.50 0.57
C LEU A 305 15.57 -12.15 -0.14
N CYS A 306 14.89 -11.11 0.34
CA CYS A 306 14.93 -9.80 -0.31
C CYS A 306 16.30 -9.11 -0.20
N LYS A 307 17.01 -9.31 0.92
CA LYS A 307 18.32 -8.71 1.20
C LYS A 307 19.37 -9.15 0.18
N ASP A 308 19.32 -10.40 -0.27
CA ASP A 308 20.27 -10.96 -1.24
C ASP A 308 20.23 -10.27 -2.62
N TYR A 309 19.14 -9.53 -2.92
CA TYR A 309 18.93 -8.88 -4.21
C TYR A 309 18.83 -7.36 -4.12
N GLN A 310 18.88 -6.78 -2.92
CA GLN A 310 18.81 -5.32 -2.79
C GLN A 310 20.04 -4.63 -3.41
N PRO A 311 19.87 -3.47 -4.06
CA PRO A 311 21.00 -2.64 -4.41
C PRO A 311 21.73 -2.22 -3.13
N VAL A 312 23.06 -2.38 -3.10
CA VAL A 312 23.89 -1.85 -2.02
C VAL A 312 23.60 -0.34 -1.94
N MET A 313 23.09 0.14 -0.81
CA MET A 313 22.93 1.58 -0.62
C MET A 313 24.34 2.20 -0.63
N PRO A 314 24.59 3.21 -1.47
CA PRO A 314 25.89 3.88 -1.52
C PRO A 314 26.24 4.57 -0.20
#